data_AF-A0A2I0IN55-F1
#
_entry.id   AF-A0A2I0IN55-F1
#
_cell.length_a   1.000
_cell.length_b   1.000
_cell.length_c   1.000
_cell.angle_alpha   90.00
_cell.angle_beta   90.00
_cell.angle_gamma   90.00
#
_symmetry.space_group_name_H-M   'P 1'
#
loop_
_entity.id
_entity.type
_entity.pdbx_description
1 polymer ?
#
loop_
_entity_poly.entity_id
_entity_poly.type
_entity_poly.pdbx_seq_one_letter_code
_entity_poly.pdbx_strand_id
1 'polypeptide(L)'
;MRSFRVEFDEFFEDGIISEIEIGLGPCGELRYPSYPAKHGWEYPGIGEFQCYDQYLMKSLKRAAELRGHSFWGTGPDNAGSYNSRPHETGFFRDGGDYDSYYGRFFLNWYSRVLIDHGDRILALANLAFEGSCTATKLSGIHWWYKTASHAAELTAGFYNPSNRDGYAPIAAMLKKHETALNFTCVELRTLDQHEGFPEALADPEGLVWQVLNAAWDVSIPVASENALPCYDREGYNKILENAKPRNDPDGRHLSAFTYLRLSPVLMERLNLMEFERFVKRMHGEAVSDLQLRAE
;
A
#
# COMPACT_ATOMS: atom_id res chain seq x y z
N MET A 1 -12.38 -19.11 1.23
CA MET A 1 -11.69 -19.43 -0.04
C MET A 1 -12.28 -20.67 -0.70
N ARG A 2 -12.00 -21.90 -0.27
CA ARG A 2 -12.55 -23.11 -0.92
C ARG A 2 -14.07 -23.15 -1.06
N SER A 3 -14.82 -22.82 0.00
CA SER A 3 -16.28 -22.74 -0.08
C SER A 3 -16.76 -21.72 -1.11
N PHE A 4 -16.05 -20.58 -1.25
CA PHE A 4 -16.38 -19.57 -2.26
C PHE A 4 -16.07 -20.09 -3.67
N ARG A 5 -14.91 -20.71 -3.86
CA ARG A 5 -14.56 -21.33 -5.16
C ARG A 5 -15.60 -22.35 -5.59
N VAL A 6 -16.06 -23.22 -4.69
CA VAL A 6 -17.05 -24.28 -4.99
C VAL A 6 -18.44 -23.71 -5.23
N GLU A 7 -18.91 -22.81 -4.36
CA GLU A 7 -20.27 -22.26 -4.46
C GLU A 7 -20.46 -21.42 -5.73
N PHE A 8 -19.41 -20.70 -6.15
CA PHE A 8 -19.47 -19.78 -7.29
C PHE A 8 -18.73 -20.30 -8.53
N ASP A 9 -18.52 -21.62 -8.65
CA ASP A 9 -17.76 -22.26 -9.74
C ASP A 9 -18.22 -21.79 -11.14
N GLU A 10 -19.53 -21.73 -11.37
CA GLU A 10 -20.11 -21.25 -12.63
C GLU A 10 -19.60 -19.86 -13.03
N PHE A 11 -19.44 -18.94 -12.07
CA PHE A 11 -18.95 -17.59 -12.35
C PHE A 11 -17.44 -17.54 -12.65
N PHE A 12 -16.67 -18.52 -12.17
CA PHE A 12 -15.27 -18.67 -12.57
C PHE A 12 -15.17 -19.27 -13.97
N GLU A 13 -15.95 -20.30 -14.28
CA GLU A 13 -15.96 -20.95 -15.60
C GLU A 13 -16.43 -19.98 -16.70
N ASP A 14 -17.44 -19.16 -16.42
CA ASP A 14 -17.95 -18.13 -17.33
C ASP A 14 -17.05 -16.89 -17.42
N GLY A 15 -15.98 -16.82 -16.62
CA GLY A 15 -15.06 -15.68 -16.58
C GLY A 15 -15.64 -14.39 -15.99
N ILE A 16 -16.78 -14.47 -15.29
CA ILE A 16 -17.41 -13.34 -14.60
C ILE A 16 -16.55 -12.92 -13.40
N ILE A 17 -16.05 -13.88 -12.63
CA ILE A 17 -15.04 -13.66 -11.60
C ILE A 17 -13.66 -13.78 -12.26
N SER A 18 -13.10 -12.64 -12.64
CA SER A 18 -11.81 -12.57 -13.33
C SER A 18 -10.61 -12.46 -12.38
N GLU A 19 -10.82 -12.02 -11.14
CA GLU A 19 -9.77 -11.81 -10.15
C GLU A 19 -10.29 -12.00 -8.71
N ILE A 20 -9.44 -12.51 -7.84
CA ILE A 20 -9.68 -12.60 -6.39
C ILE A 20 -8.65 -11.76 -5.64
N GLU A 21 -9.11 -10.70 -4.96
CA GLU A 21 -8.27 -9.97 -4.01
C GLU A 21 -8.25 -10.68 -2.64
N ILE A 22 -7.05 -11.09 -2.21
CA ILE A 22 -6.84 -11.79 -0.94
C ILE A 22 -6.60 -10.77 0.16
N GLY A 23 -7.57 -10.62 1.07
CA GLY A 23 -7.45 -9.73 2.22
C GLY A 23 -6.44 -10.24 3.25
N LEU A 24 -5.43 -9.44 3.60
CA LEU A 24 -4.32 -9.83 4.50
C LEU A 24 -4.25 -9.01 5.80
N GLY A 25 -5.25 -8.19 6.09
CA GLY A 25 -5.23 -7.33 7.26
C GLY A 25 -6.35 -6.29 7.32
N PRO A 26 -6.19 -5.22 8.12
CA PRO A 26 -7.19 -4.16 8.21
C PRO A 26 -7.48 -3.57 6.83
N CYS A 27 -8.77 -3.34 6.53
CA CYS A 27 -9.22 -2.89 5.20
C CYS A 27 -8.86 -3.86 4.04
N GLY A 28 -8.50 -5.12 4.33
CA GLY A 28 -8.01 -6.08 3.34
C GLY A 28 -6.52 -5.93 2.99
N GLU A 29 -5.83 -4.93 3.54
CA GLU A 29 -4.46 -4.57 3.16
C GLU A 29 -3.42 -5.42 3.90
N LEU A 30 -2.30 -5.73 3.25
CA LEU A 30 -1.14 -6.33 3.89
C LEU A 30 -0.40 -5.29 4.74
N ARG A 31 -0.84 -5.11 6.00
CA ARG A 31 -0.18 -4.24 6.98
C ARG A 31 -0.67 -4.51 8.39
N TYR A 32 -0.02 -3.87 9.35
CA TYR A 32 -0.54 -3.72 10.71
C TYR A 32 -1.57 -2.58 10.82
N PRO A 33 -2.50 -2.63 11.80
CA PRO A 33 -3.44 -1.55 12.07
C PRO A 33 -2.79 -0.39 12.86
N SER A 34 -1.73 0.22 12.33
CA SER A 34 -0.89 1.19 13.07
C SER A 34 -1.46 2.62 13.16
N TYR A 35 -2.48 2.95 12.36
CA TYR A 35 -3.16 4.27 12.34
C TYR A 35 -4.69 4.17 12.53
N PRO A 36 -5.18 3.54 13.62
CA PRO A 36 -6.61 3.33 13.81
C PRO A 36 -7.30 4.61 14.31
N ALA A 37 -8.10 5.26 13.46
CA ALA A 37 -8.90 6.44 13.84
C ALA A 37 -9.78 6.19 15.09
N LYS A 38 -10.28 4.96 15.27
CA LYS A 38 -11.08 4.57 16.44
C LYS A 38 -10.32 4.62 17.77
N HIS A 39 -8.99 4.61 17.74
CA HIS A 39 -8.15 4.74 18.93
C HIS A 39 -7.46 6.12 19.01
N GLY A 40 -8.00 7.12 18.31
CA GLY A 40 -7.55 8.51 18.42
C GLY A 40 -6.33 8.86 17.59
N TRP A 41 -5.91 7.99 16.66
CA TRP A 41 -4.93 8.39 15.65
C TRP A 41 -5.52 9.45 14.72
N GLU A 42 -4.77 10.50 14.45
CA GLU A 42 -5.10 11.58 13.52
C GLU A 42 -3.94 11.78 12.54
N TYR A 43 -4.26 12.09 11.28
CA TYR A 43 -3.26 12.40 10.26
C TYR A 43 -2.54 13.72 10.63
N PRO A 44 -1.20 13.82 10.50
CA PRO A 44 -0.25 12.81 9.98
C PRO A 44 0.54 12.08 11.10
N GLY A 45 -0.09 11.58 12.18
CA GLY A 45 0.62 10.89 13.26
C GLY A 45 1.47 9.68 12.79
N ILE A 46 2.61 9.42 13.46
CA ILE A 46 3.51 8.29 13.10
C ILE A 46 2.90 6.90 13.28
N GLY A 47 1.81 6.77 14.04
CA GLY A 47 1.22 5.49 14.39
C GLY A 47 1.97 4.76 15.51
N GLU A 48 1.58 3.52 15.80
CA GLU A 48 2.23 2.68 16.81
C GLU A 48 2.47 1.25 16.30
N PHE A 49 3.55 0.61 16.78
CA PHE A 49 3.80 -0.81 16.52
C PHE A 49 2.70 -1.70 17.12
N GLN A 50 2.16 -2.63 16.34
CA GLN A 50 1.02 -3.47 16.71
C GLN A 50 1.45 -4.92 16.96
N CYS A 51 2.40 -5.12 17.88
CA CYS A 51 3.03 -6.42 18.14
C CYS A 51 2.93 -6.92 19.58
N TYR A 52 2.09 -6.29 20.42
CA TYR A 52 2.08 -6.50 21.87
C TYR A 52 1.18 -7.65 22.34
N ASP A 53 0.50 -8.36 21.43
CA ASP A 53 -0.22 -9.57 21.82
C ASP A 53 0.73 -10.68 22.27
N GLN A 54 0.21 -11.61 23.07
CA GLN A 54 1.01 -12.68 23.67
C GLN A 54 1.76 -13.56 22.66
N TYR A 55 1.24 -13.73 21.44
CA TYR A 55 1.83 -14.59 20.42
C TYR A 55 3.00 -13.88 19.72
N LEU A 56 2.81 -12.63 19.30
CA LEU A 56 3.89 -11.84 18.72
C LEU A 56 4.99 -11.54 19.72
N MET A 57 4.66 -11.23 20.97
CA MET A 57 5.68 -11.05 22.02
C MET A 57 6.47 -12.33 22.30
N LYS A 58 5.85 -13.51 22.23
CA LYS A 58 6.56 -14.80 22.33
C LYS A 58 7.46 -15.03 21.11
N SER A 59 6.99 -14.68 19.91
CA SER A 59 7.78 -14.75 18.67
C SER A 59 9.02 -13.84 18.74
N LEU A 60 8.86 -12.59 19.19
CA LEU A 60 9.95 -11.63 19.34
C LEU A 60 11.01 -12.10 20.34
N LYS A 61 10.58 -12.58 21.52
CA LYS A 61 11.48 -13.14 22.53
C LYS A 61 12.32 -14.28 21.97
N ARG A 62 11.68 -15.21 21.24
CA ARG A 62 12.38 -16.32 20.59
C ARG A 62 13.38 -15.84 19.53
N ALA A 63 13.00 -14.85 18.72
CA ALA A 63 13.90 -14.27 17.71
C ALA A 63 15.13 -13.62 18.39
N ALA A 64 14.93 -12.94 19.51
CA ALA A 64 15.99 -12.31 20.29
C ALA A 64 16.94 -13.34 20.93
N GLU A 65 16.40 -14.43 21.48
CA GLU A 65 17.17 -15.56 22.02
C GLU A 65 18.03 -16.22 20.93
N LEU A 66 17.46 -16.51 19.76
CA LEU A 66 18.20 -17.09 18.63
C LEU A 66 19.32 -16.19 18.12
N ARG A 67 19.16 -14.87 18.25
CA ARG A 67 20.19 -13.89 17.90
C ARG A 67 21.29 -13.78 18.96
N GLY A 68 21.09 -14.33 20.15
CA GLY A 68 22.01 -14.24 21.29
C GLY A 68 21.84 -12.98 22.14
N HIS A 69 20.73 -12.24 21.96
CA HIS A 69 20.44 -10.98 22.63
C HIS A 69 19.04 -10.99 23.26
N SER A 70 18.78 -11.88 24.23
CA SER A 70 17.44 -12.04 24.82
C SER A 70 16.80 -10.75 25.36
N PHE A 71 17.61 -9.75 25.75
CA PHE A 71 17.13 -8.44 26.20
C PHE A 71 16.49 -7.60 25.07
N TRP A 72 16.69 -7.96 23.79
CA TRP A 72 15.97 -7.39 22.64
C TRP A 72 14.55 -7.95 22.46
N GLY A 73 14.11 -8.88 23.31
CA GLY A 73 12.80 -9.54 23.24
C GLY A 73 11.60 -8.67 23.64
N THR A 74 11.66 -7.37 23.39
CA THR A 74 10.62 -6.38 23.70
C THR A 74 10.46 -5.40 22.54
N GLY A 75 9.28 -4.78 22.41
CA GLY A 75 9.10 -3.64 21.51
C GLY A 75 9.82 -2.38 22.02
N PRO A 76 10.08 -1.39 21.14
CA PRO A 76 10.80 -0.17 21.50
C PRO A 76 9.99 0.67 22.48
N ASP A 77 10.62 1.11 23.56
CA ASP A 77 10.00 1.89 24.64
C ASP A 77 10.01 3.41 24.38
N ASN A 78 10.77 3.85 23.38
CA ASN A 78 10.96 5.25 23.01
C ASN A 78 10.38 5.61 21.62
N ALA A 79 9.42 4.82 21.15
CA ALA A 79 8.74 4.98 19.86
C ALA A 79 7.64 6.06 19.84
N GLY A 80 7.32 6.68 20.99
CA GLY A 80 6.25 7.67 21.07
C GLY A 80 4.86 7.03 21.08
N SER A 81 3.85 7.78 20.62
CA SER A 81 2.46 7.35 20.51
C SER A 81 1.88 7.66 19.13
N TYR A 82 0.63 7.25 18.87
CA TYR A 82 -0.05 7.37 17.58
C TYR A 82 0.15 8.73 16.89
N ASN A 83 0.05 9.83 17.64
CA ASN A 83 0.07 11.20 17.11
C ASN A 83 1.41 11.93 17.32
N SER A 84 2.44 11.24 17.80
CA SER A 84 3.79 11.80 17.85
C SER A 84 4.31 12.10 16.44
N ARG A 85 5.30 12.99 16.35
CA ARG A 85 6.07 13.25 15.14
C ARG A 85 7.43 12.56 15.23
N PRO A 86 8.08 12.19 14.11
CA PRO A 86 9.34 11.43 14.15
C PRO A 86 10.40 12.09 15.04
N HIS A 87 10.60 13.40 14.91
CA HIS A 87 11.59 14.19 15.65
C HIS A 87 11.32 14.31 17.16
N GLU A 88 10.11 14.00 17.62
CA GLU A 88 9.74 14.03 19.04
C GLU A 88 10.08 12.71 19.76
N THR A 89 10.45 11.67 19.01
CA THR A 89 10.69 10.32 19.55
C THR A 89 12.17 9.99 19.61
N GLY A 90 12.56 9.13 20.57
CA GLY A 90 13.92 8.60 20.61
C GLY A 90 14.18 7.61 19.46
N PHE A 91 13.13 6.86 19.07
CA PHE A 91 13.25 5.82 18.06
C PHE A 91 13.34 6.37 16.63
N PHE A 92 12.43 7.27 16.22
CA PHE A 92 12.25 7.66 14.82
C PHE A 92 12.93 8.96 14.39
N ARG A 93 13.51 9.74 15.32
CA ARG A 93 14.22 10.98 14.98
C ARG A 93 15.45 10.68 14.11
N ASP A 94 15.99 11.71 13.46
CA ASP A 94 17.25 11.57 12.73
C ASP A 94 18.38 11.10 13.66
N GLY A 95 19.08 10.03 13.26
CA GLY A 95 20.06 9.34 14.09
C GLY A 95 19.47 8.60 15.31
N GLY A 96 18.17 8.34 15.33
CA GLY A 96 17.45 7.61 16.38
C GLY A 96 17.64 6.10 16.32
N ASP A 97 17.00 5.41 17.27
CA ASP A 97 17.24 3.98 17.50
C ASP A 97 16.76 3.06 16.37
N TYR A 98 15.91 3.53 15.44
CA TYR A 98 15.47 2.76 14.27
C TYR A 98 16.65 2.20 13.45
N ASP A 99 17.78 2.91 13.42
CA ASP A 99 18.98 2.53 12.67
C ASP A 99 20.06 1.86 13.54
N SER A 100 19.81 1.72 14.85
CA SER A 100 20.68 1.02 15.79
C SER A 100 20.67 -0.50 15.56
N TYR A 101 21.58 -1.23 16.22
CA TYR A 101 21.59 -2.71 16.17
C TYR A 101 20.25 -3.32 16.63
N TYR A 102 19.66 -2.76 17.69
CA TYR A 102 18.35 -3.20 18.19
C TYR A 102 17.23 -2.83 17.22
N GLY A 103 17.18 -1.58 16.75
CA GLY A 103 16.14 -1.11 15.82
C GLY A 103 16.12 -1.91 14.53
N ARG A 104 17.30 -2.15 13.92
CA ARG A 104 17.42 -2.99 12.72
C ARG A 104 16.95 -4.43 12.97
N PHE A 105 17.26 -5.00 14.14
CA PHE A 105 16.76 -6.31 14.53
C PHE A 105 15.22 -6.32 14.66
N PHE A 106 14.66 -5.37 15.41
CA PHE A 106 13.23 -5.30 15.69
C PHE A 106 12.43 -5.05 14.40
N LEU A 107 12.83 -4.08 13.58
CA LEU A 107 12.15 -3.74 12.32
C LEU A 107 12.26 -4.86 11.29
N ASN A 108 13.40 -5.57 11.22
CA ASN A 108 13.52 -6.76 10.40
C ASN A 108 12.54 -7.85 10.85
N TRP A 109 12.49 -8.15 12.15
CA TRP A 109 11.55 -9.12 12.70
C TRP A 109 10.09 -8.72 12.41
N TYR A 110 9.72 -7.47 12.69
CA TYR A 110 8.35 -6.98 12.57
C TYR A 110 7.86 -7.01 11.12
N SER A 111 8.66 -6.49 10.18
CA SER A 111 8.34 -6.57 8.74
C SER A 111 8.35 -8.01 8.21
N ARG A 112 9.26 -8.86 8.69
CA ARG A 112 9.33 -10.27 8.28
C ARG A 112 8.11 -11.06 8.71
N VAL A 113 7.58 -10.80 9.90
CA VAL A 113 6.34 -11.43 10.38
C VAL A 113 5.17 -11.11 9.43
N LEU A 114 5.08 -9.87 8.94
CA LEU A 114 4.05 -9.46 7.98
C LEU A 114 4.23 -10.14 6.62
N ILE A 115 5.46 -10.19 6.09
CA ILE A 115 5.76 -10.88 4.82
C ILE A 115 5.45 -12.37 4.93
N ASP A 116 5.89 -13.03 6.00
CA ASP A 116 5.62 -14.46 6.22
C ASP A 116 4.12 -14.73 6.46
N HIS A 117 3.35 -13.76 6.97
CA HIS A 117 1.90 -13.85 7.02
C HIS A 117 1.30 -13.90 5.62
N GLY A 118 1.67 -12.96 4.75
CA GLY A 118 1.23 -12.96 3.35
C GLY A 118 1.59 -14.25 2.62
N ASP A 119 2.84 -14.70 2.74
CA ASP A 119 3.34 -15.94 2.13
C ASP A 119 2.47 -17.16 2.48
N ARG A 120 2.12 -17.32 3.77
CA ARG A 120 1.30 -18.45 4.22
C ARG A 120 -0.13 -18.40 3.71
N ILE A 121 -0.75 -17.22 3.71
CA ILE A 121 -2.15 -17.08 3.28
C ILE A 121 -2.26 -17.22 1.76
N LEU A 122 -1.32 -16.65 1.00
CA LEU A 122 -1.29 -16.79 -0.46
C LEU A 122 -0.99 -18.23 -0.89
N ALA A 123 -0.13 -18.95 -0.16
CA ALA A 123 0.04 -20.40 -0.40
C ALA A 123 -1.30 -21.16 -0.29
N LEU A 124 -2.16 -20.82 0.68
CA LEU A 124 -3.47 -21.43 0.83
C LEU A 124 -4.49 -20.92 -0.21
N ALA A 125 -4.37 -19.66 -0.64
CA ALA A 125 -5.19 -19.07 -1.69
C ALA A 125 -4.94 -19.75 -3.03
N ASN A 126 -3.68 -19.98 -3.40
CA ASN A 126 -3.31 -20.67 -4.63
C ASN A 126 -3.87 -22.09 -4.70
N LEU A 127 -3.93 -22.80 -3.57
CA LEU A 127 -4.57 -24.12 -3.49
C LEU A 127 -6.11 -24.07 -3.61
N ALA A 128 -6.72 -22.92 -3.32
CA ALA A 128 -8.17 -22.75 -3.36
C ALA A 128 -8.67 -22.15 -4.67
N PHE A 129 -7.82 -21.43 -5.40
CA PHE A 129 -8.14 -20.67 -6.61
C PHE A 129 -7.16 -20.99 -7.74
N GLU A 130 -6.75 -22.26 -7.85
CA GLU A 130 -5.83 -22.71 -8.89
C GLU A 130 -6.35 -22.31 -10.28
N GLY A 131 -5.49 -21.64 -11.06
CA GLY A 131 -5.83 -21.13 -12.39
C GLY A 131 -6.56 -19.78 -12.43
N SER A 132 -6.90 -19.17 -11.28
CA SER A 132 -7.51 -17.83 -11.21
C SER A 132 -6.46 -16.76 -10.89
N CYS A 133 -6.65 -15.54 -11.43
CA CYS A 133 -5.83 -14.40 -11.05
C CYS A 133 -6.09 -14.03 -9.59
N THR A 134 -5.01 -13.81 -8.83
CA THR A 134 -5.09 -13.31 -7.46
C THR A 134 -4.38 -11.97 -7.33
N ALA A 135 -4.91 -11.10 -6.50
CA ALA A 135 -4.29 -9.83 -6.15
C ALA A 135 -4.17 -9.68 -4.62
N THR A 136 -3.27 -8.81 -4.19
CA THR A 136 -3.15 -8.41 -2.78
C THR A 136 -3.01 -6.92 -2.69
N LYS A 137 -3.78 -6.34 -1.77
CA LYS A 137 -3.77 -4.90 -1.55
C LYS A 137 -2.64 -4.47 -0.62
N LEU A 138 -1.90 -3.45 -1.02
CA LEU A 138 -0.87 -2.80 -0.21
C LEU A 138 -1.24 -1.32 -0.01
N SER A 139 -1.15 -0.85 1.23
CA SER A 139 -1.57 0.52 1.59
C SER A 139 -0.49 1.55 1.24
N GLY A 140 -0.91 2.70 0.70
CA GLY A 140 -0.03 3.83 0.38
C GLY A 140 0.19 4.74 1.59
N ILE A 141 1.24 4.49 2.36
CA ILE A 141 1.58 5.26 3.56
C ILE A 141 2.58 6.35 3.19
N HIS A 142 2.04 7.47 2.72
CA HIS A 142 2.83 8.54 2.09
C HIS A 142 3.34 9.61 3.07
N TRP A 143 2.80 9.71 4.29
CA TRP A 143 3.24 10.69 5.28
C TRP A 143 4.51 10.22 5.98
N TRP A 144 5.35 11.18 6.36
CA TRP A 144 6.73 11.00 6.83
C TRP A 144 7.70 10.34 5.85
N TYR A 145 7.30 10.08 4.60
CA TYR A 145 8.15 9.48 3.57
C TYR A 145 9.41 10.33 3.28
N LYS A 146 9.37 11.65 3.49
CA LYS A 146 10.55 12.52 3.33
C LYS A 146 11.47 12.58 4.56
N THR A 147 11.17 11.85 5.63
CA THR A 147 12.06 11.73 6.80
C THR A 147 13.01 10.56 6.62
N ALA A 148 14.16 10.54 7.30
CA ALA A 148 15.09 9.41 7.15
C ALA A 148 14.52 8.08 7.68
N SER A 149 13.65 8.14 8.71
CA SER A 149 13.10 6.96 9.35
C SER A 149 11.86 6.39 8.65
N HIS A 150 11.12 7.18 7.86
CA HIS A 150 9.85 6.74 7.26
C HIS A 150 8.89 6.18 8.32
N ALA A 151 8.74 6.90 9.44
CA ALA A 151 8.16 6.36 10.68
C ALA A 151 6.79 5.66 10.52
N ALA A 152 5.89 6.22 9.70
CA ALA A 152 4.57 5.63 9.48
C ALA A 152 4.62 4.32 8.69
N GLU A 153 5.53 4.20 7.73
CA GLU A 153 5.78 2.94 7.01
C GLU A 153 6.33 1.88 7.99
N LEU A 154 7.27 2.26 8.85
CA LEU A 154 7.85 1.36 9.85
C LEU A 154 6.78 0.81 10.81
N THR A 155 5.90 1.65 11.36
CA THR A 155 4.86 1.21 12.30
C THR A 155 3.82 0.33 11.63
N ALA A 156 3.54 0.55 10.33
CA ALA A 156 2.64 -0.28 9.53
C ALA A 156 3.25 -1.62 9.08
N GLY A 157 4.55 -1.82 9.27
CA GLY A 157 5.28 -3.06 8.97
C GLY A 157 6.10 -3.01 7.68
N PHE A 158 6.17 -1.87 6.99
CA PHE A 158 7.02 -1.67 5.82
C PHE A 158 8.38 -1.16 6.29
N TYR A 159 9.39 -2.03 6.31
CA TYR A 159 10.72 -1.65 6.75
C TYR A 159 11.47 -0.87 5.64
N ASN A 160 11.02 0.35 5.36
CA ASN A 160 11.45 1.18 4.23
C ASN A 160 12.12 2.51 4.67
N PRO A 161 13.14 2.52 5.55
CA PRO A 161 13.88 3.76 5.80
C PRO A 161 14.60 4.22 4.52
N SER A 162 15.04 5.47 4.48
CA SER A 162 15.59 6.10 3.26
C SER A 162 16.82 5.40 2.64
N ASN A 163 17.45 4.48 3.38
CA ASN A 163 18.62 3.70 2.96
C ASN A 163 18.30 2.23 2.60
N ARG A 164 17.02 1.82 2.55
CA ARG A 164 16.61 0.44 2.29
C ARG A 164 15.26 0.37 1.60
N ASP A 165 15.18 -0.43 0.54
CA ASP A 165 13.89 -0.77 -0.08
C ASP A 165 13.10 -1.79 0.77
N GLY A 166 12.00 -1.33 1.36
CA GLY A 166 11.06 -2.14 2.13
C GLY A 166 10.03 -2.91 1.30
N TYR A 167 9.82 -2.51 0.05
CA TYR A 167 8.79 -3.05 -0.84
C TYR A 167 9.30 -4.19 -1.72
N ALA A 168 10.58 -4.19 -2.11
CA ALA A 168 11.17 -5.27 -2.90
C ALA A 168 11.00 -6.67 -2.27
N PRO A 169 11.16 -6.88 -0.94
CA PRO A 169 10.87 -8.18 -0.32
C PRO A 169 9.39 -8.59 -0.38
N ILE A 170 8.47 -7.62 -0.37
CA ILE A 170 7.03 -7.87 -0.51
C ILE A 170 6.74 -8.30 -1.96
N ALA A 171 7.26 -7.56 -2.94
CA ALA A 171 7.12 -7.88 -4.35
C ALA A 171 7.68 -9.27 -4.68
N ALA A 172 8.84 -9.64 -4.11
CA ALA A 172 9.41 -10.98 -4.27
C ALA A 172 8.51 -12.07 -3.67
N MET A 173 7.86 -11.82 -2.53
CA MET A 173 6.89 -12.74 -1.93
C MET A 173 5.64 -12.88 -2.83
N LEU A 174 5.10 -11.78 -3.36
CA LEU A 174 3.98 -11.83 -4.30
C LEU A 174 4.34 -12.57 -5.60
N LYS A 175 5.56 -12.36 -6.12
CA LYS A 175 6.08 -13.05 -7.29
C LYS A 175 6.14 -14.57 -7.09
N LYS A 176 6.57 -15.04 -5.92
CA LYS A 176 6.57 -16.47 -5.57
C LYS A 176 5.18 -17.10 -5.68
N HIS A 177 4.13 -16.32 -5.45
CA HIS A 177 2.74 -16.77 -5.49
C HIS A 177 2.00 -16.43 -6.79
N GLU A 178 2.66 -15.79 -7.76
CA GLU A 178 2.06 -15.28 -9.00
C GLU A 178 0.86 -14.35 -8.72
N THR A 179 0.92 -13.63 -7.60
CA THR A 179 -0.13 -12.70 -7.16
C THR A 179 0.19 -11.29 -7.64
N ALA A 180 -0.80 -10.60 -8.21
CA ALA A 180 -0.70 -9.20 -8.59
C ALA A 180 -0.65 -8.29 -7.35
N LEU A 181 0.03 -7.16 -7.48
CA LEU A 181 0.00 -6.10 -6.48
C LEU A 181 -1.16 -5.15 -6.78
N ASN A 182 -2.07 -4.91 -5.85
CA ASN A 182 -3.01 -3.80 -5.93
C ASN A 182 -2.53 -2.67 -4.99
N PHE A 183 -2.20 -1.51 -5.54
CA PHE A 183 -1.66 -0.39 -4.76
C PHE A 183 -2.57 0.84 -4.78
N THR A 184 -2.74 1.51 -3.65
CA THR A 184 -3.56 2.73 -3.56
C THR A 184 -2.75 4.00 -3.85
N CYS A 185 -3.40 5.18 -3.84
CA CYS A 185 -2.77 6.51 -3.82
C CYS A 185 -2.22 7.03 -5.16
N VAL A 186 -2.56 6.42 -6.29
CA VAL A 186 -2.08 6.87 -7.62
C VAL A 186 -2.68 8.19 -8.09
N GLU A 187 -3.73 8.69 -7.43
CA GLU A 187 -4.34 9.99 -7.72
C GLU A 187 -3.68 11.15 -6.95
N LEU A 188 -2.96 10.86 -5.87
CA LEU A 188 -2.44 11.89 -4.97
C LEU A 188 -1.24 12.63 -5.58
N ARG A 189 -1.21 13.95 -5.37
CA ARG A 189 -0.09 14.81 -5.76
C ARG A 189 0.70 15.22 -4.54
N THR A 190 2.02 15.21 -4.63
CA THR A 190 2.88 15.64 -3.53
C THR A 190 2.65 17.13 -3.22
N LEU A 191 2.39 17.95 -4.24
CA LEU A 191 2.09 19.39 -4.09
C LEU A 191 0.85 19.66 -3.23
N ASP A 192 -0.26 18.98 -3.49
CA ASP A 192 -1.51 19.16 -2.73
C ASP A 192 -1.31 18.83 -1.24
N GLN A 193 -0.45 17.83 -0.95
CA GLN A 193 -0.09 17.49 0.42
C GLN A 193 0.77 18.57 1.10
N HIS A 194 1.66 19.25 0.36
CA HIS A 194 2.42 20.38 0.91
C HIS A 194 1.54 21.60 1.19
N GLU A 195 0.50 21.83 0.38
CA GLU A 195 -0.44 22.93 0.61
C GLU A 195 -1.39 22.63 1.78
N GLY A 196 -1.86 21.40 1.91
CA GLY A 196 -2.80 21.00 2.97
C GLY A 196 -2.13 20.71 4.32
N PHE A 197 -1.03 19.96 4.31
CA PHE A 197 -0.34 19.45 5.51
C PHE A 197 1.19 19.44 5.32
N PRO A 198 1.85 20.61 5.21
CA PRO A 198 3.30 20.68 4.98
C PRO A 198 4.11 19.95 6.06
N GLU A 199 3.61 19.89 7.29
CA GLU A 199 4.22 19.19 8.41
C GLU A 199 4.22 17.67 8.25
N ALA A 200 3.38 17.10 7.39
CA ALA A 200 3.30 15.66 7.16
C ALA A 200 4.54 15.11 6.44
N LEU A 201 5.36 15.98 5.83
CA LEU A 201 6.54 15.58 5.06
C LEU A 201 6.23 14.44 4.07
N ALA A 202 5.06 14.54 3.43
CA ALA A 202 4.52 13.51 2.59
C ALA A 202 5.14 13.50 1.18
N ASP A 203 5.19 12.31 0.58
CA ASP A 203 5.59 12.14 -0.83
C ASP A 203 4.85 10.97 -1.52
N PRO A 204 3.54 11.11 -1.78
CA PRO A 204 2.78 10.08 -2.47
C PRO A 204 3.34 9.73 -3.86
N GLU A 205 3.88 10.70 -4.61
CA GLU A 205 4.44 10.45 -5.93
C GLU A 205 5.73 9.62 -5.87
N GLY A 206 6.63 9.96 -4.93
CA GLY A 206 7.84 9.17 -4.68
C GLY A 206 7.52 7.75 -4.22
N LEU A 207 6.52 7.61 -3.35
CA LEU A 207 6.04 6.30 -2.88
C LEU A 207 5.46 5.46 -4.01
N VAL A 208 4.54 6.01 -4.82
CA VAL A 208 3.97 5.32 -5.98
C VAL A 208 5.08 4.87 -6.92
N TRP A 209 6.03 5.74 -7.23
CA TRP A 209 7.17 5.38 -8.07
C TRP A 209 7.95 4.20 -7.50
N GLN A 210 8.29 4.20 -6.21
CA GLN A 210 9.05 3.12 -5.58
C GLN A 210 8.29 1.79 -5.64
N VAL A 211 7.02 1.78 -5.25
CA VAL A 211 6.22 0.56 -5.13
C VAL A 211 5.95 -0.07 -6.50
N LEU A 212 5.57 0.72 -7.50
CA LEU A 212 5.32 0.21 -8.85
C LEU A 212 6.59 -0.38 -9.47
N ASN A 213 7.75 0.29 -9.31
CA ASN A 213 9.01 -0.23 -9.84
C ASN A 213 9.46 -1.50 -9.11
N ALA A 214 9.32 -1.58 -7.78
CA ALA A 214 9.65 -2.80 -7.04
C ALA A 214 8.84 -4.02 -7.53
N ALA A 215 7.58 -3.82 -7.90
CA ALA A 215 6.72 -4.86 -8.46
C ALA A 215 7.09 -5.21 -9.91
N TRP A 216 7.28 -4.20 -10.76
CA TRP A 216 7.61 -4.41 -12.16
C TRP A 216 9.00 -5.03 -12.37
N ASP A 217 9.97 -4.71 -11.53
CA ASP A 217 11.34 -5.26 -11.61
C ASP A 217 11.37 -6.78 -11.34
N VAL A 218 10.38 -7.31 -10.61
CA VAL A 218 10.18 -8.76 -10.42
C VAL A 218 9.08 -9.34 -11.35
N SER A 219 8.57 -8.52 -12.27
CA SER A 219 7.56 -8.88 -13.26
C SER A 219 6.28 -9.46 -12.64
N ILE A 220 5.70 -8.77 -11.65
CA ILE A 220 4.31 -9.02 -11.22
C ILE A 220 3.37 -7.97 -11.84
N PRO A 221 2.13 -8.33 -12.19
CA PRO A 221 1.12 -7.36 -12.59
C PRO A 221 0.83 -6.38 -11.46
N VAL A 222 0.51 -5.14 -11.83
CA VAL A 222 0.15 -4.10 -10.86
C VAL A 222 -1.20 -3.51 -11.21
N ALA A 223 -2.14 -3.65 -10.30
CA ALA A 223 -3.43 -2.95 -10.30
C ALA A 223 -3.37 -1.75 -9.34
N SER A 224 -4.32 -0.83 -9.47
CA SER A 224 -4.38 0.30 -8.56
C SER A 224 -5.78 0.82 -8.30
N GLU A 225 -5.91 1.62 -7.24
CA GLU A 225 -7.14 2.29 -6.84
C GLU A 225 -6.82 3.72 -6.37
N ASN A 226 -7.77 4.64 -6.55
CA ASN A 226 -7.67 5.94 -5.89
C ASN A 226 -7.95 5.81 -4.38
N ALA A 227 -7.17 6.50 -3.55
CA ALA A 227 -7.35 6.51 -2.09
C ALA A 227 -8.48 7.46 -1.65
N LEU A 228 -8.63 8.60 -2.33
CA LEU A 228 -9.64 9.62 -2.07
C LEU A 228 -10.59 9.80 -3.27
N PRO A 229 -11.86 10.19 -3.04
CA PRO A 229 -12.78 10.49 -4.13
C PRO A 229 -12.26 11.60 -5.04
N CYS A 230 -12.30 11.39 -6.36
CA CYS A 230 -11.84 12.37 -7.36
C CYS A 230 -12.80 12.40 -8.55
N TYR A 231 -13.35 13.57 -8.87
CA TYR A 231 -14.36 13.72 -9.92
C TYR A 231 -13.93 14.65 -11.06
N ASP A 232 -12.77 15.29 -10.90
CA ASP A 232 -12.26 16.31 -11.79
C ASP A 232 -11.22 15.75 -12.78
N ARG A 233 -11.03 16.50 -13.87
CA ARG A 233 -10.10 16.12 -14.95
C ARG A 233 -8.65 16.02 -14.47
N GLU A 234 -8.26 16.82 -13.50
CA GLU A 234 -6.88 16.90 -13.05
C GLU A 234 -6.45 15.65 -12.28
N GLY A 235 -7.29 15.15 -11.38
CA GLY A 235 -7.03 13.88 -10.70
C GLY A 235 -7.15 12.68 -11.63
N TYR A 236 -8.10 12.66 -12.58
CA TYR A 236 -8.13 11.61 -13.62
C TYR A 236 -6.88 11.60 -14.49
N ASN A 237 -6.35 12.77 -14.86
CA ASN A 237 -5.08 12.87 -15.58
C ASN A 237 -3.92 12.30 -14.76
N LYS A 238 -3.90 12.58 -13.45
CA LYS A 238 -2.86 12.06 -12.57
C LYS A 238 -2.89 10.54 -12.47
N ILE A 239 -4.08 9.96 -12.36
CA ILE A 239 -4.27 8.50 -12.43
C ILE A 239 -3.74 7.97 -13.76
N LEU A 240 -4.08 8.61 -14.89
CA LEU A 240 -3.65 8.17 -16.22
C LEU A 240 -2.13 8.21 -16.41
N GLU A 241 -1.45 9.21 -15.85
CA GLU A 241 0.02 9.32 -15.88
C GLU A 241 0.70 8.12 -15.20
N ASN A 242 0.16 7.70 -14.05
CA ASN A 242 0.66 6.54 -13.32
C ASN A 242 0.19 5.21 -13.95
N ALA A 243 -1.01 5.19 -14.52
CA ALA A 243 -1.60 4.00 -15.12
C ALA A 243 -0.94 3.59 -16.43
N LYS A 244 -0.59 4.59 -17.26
CA LYS A 244 0.05 4.40 -18.57
C LYS A 244 1.16 5.43 -18.77
N PRO A 245 2.29 5.29 -18.08
CA PRO A 245 3.42 6.21 -18.23
C PRO A 245 3.90 6.24 -19.69
N ARG A 246 3.74 7.39 -20.36
CA ARG A 246 3.99 7.53 -21.81
C ARG A 246 5.46 7.34 -22.21
N ASN A 247 6.37 7.59 -21.28
CA ASN A 247 7.80 7.60 -21.51
C ASN A 247 8.53 6.48 -20.76
N ASP A 248 7.80 5.45 -20.31
CA ASP A 248 8.44 4.28 -19.71
C ASP A 248 9.19 3.48 -20.79
N PRO A 249 10.52 3.30 -20.66
CA PRO A 249 11.33 2.65 -21.69
C PRO A 249 11.00 1.17 -21.87
N ASP A 250 10.42 0.54 -20.85
CA ASP A 250 10.05 -0.87 -20.84
C ASP A 250 8.56 -1.08 -21.16
N GLY A 251 7.83 0.01 -21.45
CA GLY A 251 6.40 -0.01 -21.78
C GLY A 251 5.52 -0.44 -20.61
N ARG A 252 5.97 -0.24 -19.36
CA ARG A 252 5.25 -0.67 -18.16
C ARG A 252 3.95 0.10 -17.99
N HIS A 253 2.90 -0.60 -17.56
CA HIS A 253 1.58 -0.02 -17.31
C HIS A 253 0.82 -0.85 -16.26
N LEU A 254 -0.23 -0.27 -15.70
CA LEU A 254 -1.13 -1.01 -14.81
C LEU A 254 -1.93 -2.07 -15.60
N SER A 255 -2.14 -3.23 -14.99
CA SER A 255 -2.98 -4.29 -15.54
C SER A 255 -4.48 -3.99 -15.35
N ALA A 256 -4.83 -3.31 -14.26
CA ALA A 256 -6.19 -2.93 -13.92
C ALA A 256 -6.23 -1.64 -13.08
N PHE A 257 -7.37 -0.97 -13.08
CA PHE A 257 -7.65 0.15 -12.19
C PHE A 257 -9.08 0.05 -11.64
N THR A 258 -9.23 0.12 -10.32
CA THR A 258 -10.52 0.08 -9.63
C THR A 258 -10.84 1.45 -9.05
N TYR A 259 -11.88 2.10 -9.57
CA TYR A 259 -12.29 3.42 -9.09
C TYR A 259 -13.10 3.33 -7.78
N LEU A 260 -12.64 4.04 -6.75
CA LEU A 260 -13.29 4.19 -5.46
C LEU A 260 -14.09 5.51 -5.43
N ARG A 261 -15.42 5.52 -5.42
CA ARG A 261 -16.38 4.42 -5.49
C ARG A 261 -17.62 4.92 -6.23
N LEU A 262 -18.42 4.01 -6.79
CA LEU A 262 -19.77 4.31 -7.24
C LEU A 262 -20.55 5.05 -6.14
N SER A 263 -21.03 6.25 -6.46
CA SER A 263 -21.76 7.11 -5.54
C SER A 263 -22.79 7.95 -6.31
N PRO A 264 -23.81 8.51 -5.65
CA PRO A 264 -24.70 9.47 -6.28
C PRO A 264 -23.96 10.66 -6.89
N VAL A 265 -22.88 11.11 -6.24
CA VAL A 265 -22.03 12.22 -6.71
C VAL A 265 -21.33 11.85 -8.02
N LEU A 266 -20.81 10.63 -8.15
CA LEU A 266 -20.23 10.14 -9.42
C LEU A 266 -21.27 10.14 -10.55
N MET A 267 -22.53 9.84 -10.23
CA MET A 267 -23.63 9.76 -11.20
C MET A 267 -24.21 11.13 -11.59
N GLU A 268 -23.75 12.23 -10.99
CA GLU A 268 -24.10 13.57 -11.44
C GLU A 268 -23.60 13.81 -12.87
N ARG A 269 -24.38 14.50 -13.69
CA ARG A 269 -24.16 14.61 -15.14
C ARG A 269 -22.74 15.03 -15.51
N LEU A 270 -22.19 16.06 -14.85
CA LEU A 270 -20.85 16.58 -15.15
C LEU A 270 -19.75 15.59 -14.73
N ASN A 271 -19.89 14.99 -13.55
CA ASN A 271 -18.92 14.02 -13.02
C ASN A 271 -18.90 12.74 -13.86
N LEU A 272 -20.07 12.24 -14.25
CA LEU A 272 -20.19 11.07 -15.11
C LEU A 272 -19.60 11.32 -16.51
N MET A 273 -19.77 12.53 -17.05
CA MET A 273 -19.16 12.91 -18.33
C MET A 273 -17.63 12.91 -18.26
N GLU A 274 -17.03 13.47 -17.19
CA GLU A 274 -15.57 13.42 -17.04
C GLU A 274 -15.08 12.00 -16.72
N PHE A 275 -15.83 11.21 -15.95
CA PHE A 275 -15.53 9.78 -15.71
C PHE A 275 -15.56 8.96 -17.01
N GLU A 276 -16.53 9.17 -17.90
CA GLU A 276 -16.59 8.51 -19.21
C GLU A 276 -15.32 8.83 -20.04
N ARG A 277 -14.88 10.09 -20.02
CA ARG A 277 -13.64 10.51 -20.71
C ARG A 277 -12.40 9.86 -20.10
N PHE A 278 -12.35 9.74 -18.78
CA PHE A 278 -11.31 9.01 -18.07
C PHE A 278 -11.28 7.53 -18.51
N VAL A 279 -12.42 6.84 -18.51
CA VAL A 279 -12.54 5.42 -18.93
C VAL A 279 -12.08 5.23 -20.39
N LYS A 280 -12.53 6.09 -21.31
CA LYS A 280 -12.08 6.05 -22.72
C LYS A 280 -10.56 6.16 -22.85
N ARG A 281 -9.94 7.07 -22.10
CA ARG A 281 -8.46 7.22 -22.09
C ARG A 281 -7.76 6.04 -21.42
N MET A 282 -8.33 5.46 -20.36
CA MET A 282 -7.85 4.21 -19.76
C MET A 282 -7.91 3.05 -20.76
N HIS A 283 -8.82 3.06 -21.74
CA HIS A 283 -8.85 2.09 -22.85
C HIS A 283 -7.99 2.49 -24.06
N GLY A 284 -7.28 3.62 -24.01
CA GLY A 284 -6.40 4.07 -25.09
C GLY A 284 -7.12 4.80 -26.23
N GLU A 285 -8.39 5.18 -26.04
CA GLU A 285 -9.12 5.97 -27.02
C GLU A 285 -8.67 7.44 -27.00
N ALA A 286 -8.62 8.06 -28.19
CA ALA A 286 -8.39 9.49 -28.32
C ALA A 286 -9.68 10.26 -27.93
N VAL A 287 -9.58 11.13 -26.93
CA VAL A 287 -10.70 11.95 -26.46
C VAL A 287 -10.41 13.41 -26.77
N SER A 288 -11.27 14.07 -27.58
CA SER A 288 -11.17 15.51 -27.84
C SER A 288 -11.49 16.33 -26.59
N ASP A 289 -10.82 17.45 -26.40
CA ASP A 289 -11.22 18.40 -25.37
C ASP A 289 -12.56 19.04 -25.71
N LEU A 290 -13.55 18.85 -24.82
CA LEU A 290 -14.82 19.55 -24.89
C LEU A 290 -14.52 21.05 -24.84
N GLN A 291 -14.78 21.74 -25.95
CA GLN A 291 -14.95 23.20 -25.93
C GLN A 291 -16.16 23.47 -25.03
N LEU A 292 -15.91 23.96 -23.81
CA LEU A 292 -16.93 24.59 -23.00
C LEU A 292 -17.49 25.75 -23.83
N ARG A 293 -18.63 25.55 -24.49
CA ARG A 293 -19.41 26.66 -25.02
C ARG A 293 -19.90 27.41 -23.80
N ALA A 294 -19.27 28.55 -23.54
CA ALA A 294 -19.84 29.57 -22.70
C ALA A 294 -21.16 30.02 -23.37
N GLU A 295 -22.28 29.72 -22.71
CA GLU A 295 -23.53 30.46 -22.90
C GLU A 295 -23.66 31.48 -21.76
#